data_AF-A0A9D7WVU8-F1
#
_entry.id   AF-A0A9D7WVU8-F1
#
_cell.length_a   1.000
_cell.length_b   1.000
_cell.length_c   1.000
_cell.angle_alpha   90.00
_cell.angle_beta   90.00
_cell.angle_gamma   90.00
#
_symmetry.space_group_name_H-M   'P 1'
#
loop_
_entity.id
_entity.type
_entity.pdbx_description
1 polymer ?
#
loop_
_entity_poly.entity_id
_entity_poly.type
_entity_poly.pdbx_seq_one_letter_code
_entity_poly.pdbx_strand_id
1 'polypeptide(L)' 'MNLIKKIYFFYYDGFRSMTVGRKLWAIIIIKIFIIFAILRLFFFPDFLNSKSDTDEGKGDYVREQLINRN' A
#
# COMPACT_ATOMS: atom_id res chain seq x y z
N MET A 1 -24.56 21.43 17.98
CA MET A 1 -24.32 20.10 17.37
C MET A 1 -23.44 20.28 16.15
N ASN A 2 -22.17 19.88 16.22
CA ASN A 2 -21.14 20.23 15.22
C ASN A 2 -21.49 19.65 13.85
N LEU A 3 -21.48 20.50 12.83
CA LEU A 3 -21.84 20.18 11.43
C LEU A 3 -21.01 19.00 10.89
N ILE A 4 -19.74 18.92 11.29
CA ILE A 4 -18.81 17.83 11.00
C ILE A 4 -19.34 16.48 11.52
N LYS A 5 -19.89 16.44 12.74
CA LYS A 5 -20.46 15.19 13.30
C LYS A 5 -21.66 14.72 12.49
N LYS A 6 -22.54 15.64 12.04
CA LYS A 6 -23.69 15.28 11.20
C LYS A 6 -23.26 14.69 9.86
N ILE A 7 -22.26 15.30 9.21
CA ILE A 7 -21.72 14.78 7.94
C ILE A 7 -21.15 13.38 8.14
N TYR A 8 -20.35 13.18 9.19
CA TYR A 8 -19.78 11.86 9.51
C TYR A 8 -20.88 10.79 9.70
N PHE A 9 -21.90 11.06 10.54
CA PHE A 9 -22.98 10.11 10.77
C PHE A 9 -23.79 9.82 9.50
N PHE A 10 -24.02 10.82 8.64
CA PHE A 10 -24.72 10.61 7.37
C PHE A 10 -23.97 9.61 6.46
N TYR A 11 -22.65 9.78 6.30
CA TYR A 11 -21.84 8.85 5.50
C TYR A 11 -21.73 7.48 6.16
N TYR A 12 -21.58 7.42 7.47
CA TYR A 12 -21.51 6.18 8.23
C TYR A 12 -22.82 5.37 8.14
N ASP A 13 -23.97 6.02 8.37
CA ASP A 13 -25.29 5.39 8.29
C ASP A 13 -25.68 5.05 6.85
N GLY A 14 -25.32 5.90 5.88
CA GLY A 14 -25.46 5.60 4.46
C GLY A 14 -24.67 4.36 4.06
N PHE A 15 -23.41 4.26 4.46
CA PHE A 15 -22.56 3.11 4.16
C PHE A 15 -23.03 1.83 4.88
N ARG A 16 -23.50 1.95 6.12
CA ARG A 16 -24.03 0.84 6.93
C ARG A 16 -25.39 0.34 6.45
N SER A 17 -26.23 1.18 5.88
CA SER A 17 -27.52 0.77 5.31
C SER A 17 -27.39 0.13 3.92
N MET A 18 -26.27 0.36 3.21
CA MET A 18 -26.05 -0.18 1.87
C MET A 18 -25.59 -1.64 1.85
N THR A 19 -26.46 -2.56 1.43
CA THR A 19 -26.11 -3.99 1.23
C THR A 19 -25.24 -4.21 -0.01
N VAL A 20 -25.55 -3.54 -1.13
CA VAL A 20 -24.78 -3.63 -2.38
C VAL A 20 -23.49 -2.80 -2.31
N GLY A 21 -23.58 -1.58 -1.77
CA GLY A 21 -22.44 -0.66 -1.66
C GLY A 21 -21.27 -1.23 -0.85
N ARG A 22 -21.55 -1.94 0.26
CA ARG A 22 -20.50 -2.62 1.03
C ARG A 22 -19.77 -3.69 0.23
N LYS A 23 -20.51 -4.48 -0.56
CA LYS A 23 -19.91 -5.52 -1.43
C LYS A 23 -19.03 -4.88 -2.51
N LEU A 24 -19.49 -3.80 -3.14
CA LEU A 24 -18.72 -3.06 -4.13
C LEU A 24 -17.44 -2.47 -3.52
N TRP A 25 -17.52 -1.88 -2.33
CA TRP A 25 -16.35 -1.37 -1.62
C TRP A 25 -15.34 -2.47 -1.28
N ALA A 26 -15.80 -3.64 -0.85
CA ALA A 26 -14.93 -4.79 -0.65
C ALA A 26 -14.22 -5.20 -1.94
N ILE A 27 -14.94 -5.22 -3.08
CA ILE A 27 -14.36 -5.50 -4.40
C ILE A 27 -13.30 -4.46 -4.77
N ILE A 28 -13.55 -3.18 -4.50
CA ILE A 28 -12.59 -2.10 -4.78
C ILE A 28 -11.31 -2.30 -3.96
N ILE A 29 -11.43 -2.58 -2.65
CA ILE A 29 -10.28 -2.83 -1.77
C ILE A 29 -9.47 -4.03 -2.28
N ILE A 30 -10.14 -5.12 -2.65
CA ILE A 30 -9.49 -6.31 -3.21
C ILE A 30 -8.76 -5.96 -4.51
N LYS A 31 -9.40 -5.21 -5.42
CA LYS A 31 -8.76 -4.78 -6.67
C LYS A 31 -7.52 -3.93 -6.42
N ILE A 32 -7.59 -2.97 -5.49
CA ILE A 32 -6.45 -2.13 -5.11
C ILE A 32 -5.31 -3.00 -4.57
N PHE A 33 -5.63 -3.95 -3.70
CA PHE A 33 -4.64 -4.88 -3.15
C PHE A 33 -3.98 -5.73 -4.25
N ILE A 34 -4.77 -6.28 -5.18
CA ILE A 34 -4.25 -7.08 -6.29
C ILE A 34 -3.35 -6.24 -7.20
N ILE A 35 -3.78 -5.04 -7.59
CA ILE A 35 -2.98 -4.15 -8.43
C ILE A 35 -1.68 -3.79 -7.70
N PHE A 36 -1.75 -3.46 -6.41
CA PHE A 36 -0.56 -3.18 -5.61
C PHE A 36 0.38 -4.39 -5.52
N ALA A 37 -0.14 -5.60 -5.31
CA ALA A 37 0.67 -6.82 -5.24
C ALA A 37 1.35 -7.15 -6.57
N ILE A 38 0.63 -7.02 -7.69
CA ILE A 38 1.20 -7.17 -9.04
C ILE A 38 2.27 -6.13 -9.27
N LEU A 39 1.98 -4.84 -9.06
CA LEU A 39 2.97 -3.78 -9.21
C LEU A 39 4.20 -4.02 -8.33
N ARG A 40 4.00 -4.43 -7.08
CA ARG A 40 5.11 -4.76 -6.17
C ARG A 40 5.96 -5.90 -6.72
N LEU A 41 5.35 -7.00 -7.14
CA LEU A 41 6.08 -8.18 -7.61
C LEU A 41 6.83 -7.92 -8.93
N PHE A 42 6.22 -7.17 -9.86
CA PHE A 42 6.81 -6.92 -11.18
C PHE A 42 7.77 -5.73 -11.19
N PHE A 43 7.49 -4.64 -10.47
CA PHE A 43 8.31 -3.43 -10.47
C PHE A 43 9.36 -3.41 -9.34
N PHE A 44 9.22 -4.25 -8.32
CA PHE A 44 10.18 -4.39 -7.22
C PHE A 44 10.62 -5.85 -7.06
N PRO A 45 11.27 -6.46 -8.06
CA PRO A 45 12.00 -7.71 -7.84
C PRO A 45 13.06 -7.48 -6.76
N ASP A 46 13.52 -8.53 -6.08
CA ASP A 46 14.49 -8.45 -4.98
C ASP A 46 15.87 -7.93 -5.46
N PHE A 47 15.94 -6.63 -5.74
CA PHE A 47 17.10 -5.94 -6.28
C PHE A 47 18.31 -6.09 -5.34
N LEU A 48 18.08 -6.07 -4.03
CA LEU A 48 19.13 -6.22 -3.02
C LEU A 48 19.66 -7.65 -2.93
N ASN A 49 18.81 -8.67 -3.08
CA ASN A 49 19.28 -10.07 -3.11
C ASN A 49 20.10 -10.37 -4.37
N SER A 50 19.92 -9.62 -5.47
CA SER A 50 20.76 -9.76 -6.66
C SER A 50 22.20 -9.25 -6.49
N LYS A 51 22.49 -8.52 -5.40
CA LYS A 51 23.79 -7.87 -5.16
C LYS A 51 24.63 -8.54 -4.08
N SER A 52 24.01 -9.24 -3.14
CA SER A 52 24.71 -9.98 -2.09
C SER A 52 23.77 -10.91 -1.34
N ASP A 53 24.23 -12.13 -1.01
CA ASP A 53 23.46 -13.12 -0.26
C ASP A 53 23.37 -12.81 1.25
N THR A 54 24.38 -12.12 1.80
CA THR A 54 24.45 -11.75 3.23
C THR A 54 23.80 -10.39 3.49
N ASP A 55 23.03 -10.28 4.58
CA ASP A 55 22.37 -9.01 4.95
C ASP A 55 23.36 -7.88 5.24
N GLU A 56 24.56 -8.21 5.76
CA GLU A 56 25.68 -7.26 5.92
C GLU A 56 26.14 -6.70 4.56
N GLY A 57 26.32 -7.56 3.56
CA GLY A 57 26.70 -7.16 2.20
C GLY A 57 25.64 -6.28 1.50
N LYS A 58 24.35 -6.52 1.79
CA LYS A 58 23.26 -5.69 1.26
C LYS A 58 23.31 -4.29 1.84
N GLY A 59 23.59 -4.21 3.15
CA GLY A 59 23.78 -2.96 3.87
C GLY A 59 24.95 -2.15 3.31
N ASP A 60 26.09 -2.79 3.08
CA ASP A 60 27.29 -2.13 2.55
C ASP A 60 27.10 -1.61 1.12
N TYR A 61 26.45 -2.40 0.25
CA TYR A 61 26.11 -1.95 -1.11
C TYR A 61 25.23 -0.68 -1.10
N VAL A 62 24.21 -0.62 -0.24
CA VAL A 62 23.35 0.56 -0.11
C VAL A 62 24.14 1.76 0.42
N ARG A 63 25.01 1.56 1.42
CA ARG A 63 25.85 2.63 1.98
C ARG A 63 26.78 3.22 0.91
N GLU A 64 27.43 2.37 0.13
CA GLU A 64 28.31 2.80 -0.97
C GLU A 64 27.54 3.60 -2.03
N GLN A 65 26.37 3.14 -2.45
CA GLN A 65 25.54 3.85 -3.42
C GLN A 65 25.04 5.21 -2.89
N LEU A 66 24.77 5.36 -1.59
CA LEU A 66 24.37 6.64 -1.00
C LEU A 66 25.54 7.64 -0.92
N ILE A 67 26.77 7.16 -0.73
CA ILE A 67 27.97 7.99 -0.68
C ILE A 67 28.40 8.43 -2.08
N ASN A 68 28.40 7.52 -3.06
CA ASN A 68 28.86 7.79 -4.44
C ASN A 68 27.85 8.58 -5.30
N ARG A 69 26.58 8.65 -4.90
CA ARG A 69 25.53 9.36 -5.66
C ARG A 69 25.39 10.83 -5.26
N ASN A 70 26.14 11.29 -4.26
CA ASN A 70 26.30 12.70 -3.87
C ASN A 70 27.67 13.21 -4.33
#